data_AF-A0A849TAL7-F1
#
_entry.id   AF-A0A849TAL7-F1
#
_cell.length_a   1.000
_cell.length_b   1.000
_cell.length_c   1.000
_cell.angle_alpha   90.00
_cell.angle_beta   90.00
_cell.angle_gamma   90.00
#
_symmetry.space_group_name_H-M   'P 1'
#
loop_
_entity.id
_entity.type
_entity.pdbx_description
1 polymer ?
#
loop_
_entity_poly.entity_id
_entity_poly.type
_entity_poly.pdbx_seq_one_letter_code
_entity_poly.pdbx_strand_id
1 'polypeptide(L)' 'MEGGIEGPLLDEYSTKRTKLNLVEEFQLANELDDRIFASTKEVVNHIFKKYKVKFSISGCNNLLHRLGFSFKSKRRTW' A
#
# COMPACT_ATOMS: atom_id res chain seq x y z
N MET A 1 -40.80 16.24 6.12
CA MET A 1 -40.66 16.57 4.69
C MET A 1 -39.87 17.87 4.66
N GLU A 2 -38.68 17.99 4.10
CA GLU A 2 -37.86 17.16 3.23
C GLU A 2 -36.39 17.48 3.54
N GLY A 3 -35.49 16.54 3.30
CA GLY A 3 -34.05 16.73 3.49
C GLY A 3 -33.28 15.74 2.62
N GLY A 4 -33.56 15.77 1.32
CA GLY A 4 -32.71 15.13 0.32
C GLY A 4 -31.36 15.86 0.27
N ILE A 5 -30.27 15.11 0.23
CA ILE A 5 -29.47 14.96 -0.99
C ILE A 5 -28.50 13.79 -0.79
N GLU A 6 -28.62 12.85 -1.72
CA GLU A 6 -27.63 11.84 -2.02
C GLU A 6 -26.38 12.52 -2.57
N GLY A 7 -25.23 12.09 -2.08
CA GLY A 7 -23.93 12.57 -2.55
C GLY A 7 -22.85 11.90 -1.72
N PRO A 8 -22.29 10.74 -2.14
CA PRO A 8 -21.08 10.25 -1.51
C PRO A 8 -20.07 11.38 -1.60
N LEU A 9 -19.67 11.88 -0.44
CA LEU A 9 -18.70 12.94 -0.28
C LEU A 9 -17.50 12.58 -1.16
N LEU A 10 -17.41 13.28 -2.29
CA LEU A 10 -16.19 13.38 -3.07
C LEU A 10 -15.22 14.08 -2.14
N ASP A 11 -14.49 13.27 -1.36
CA ASP A 11 -13.32 13.62 -0.58
C ASP A 11 -12.20 14.03 -1.55
N GLU A 12 -12.47 15.09 -2.28
CA GLU A 12 -11.48 15.87 -3.00
C GLU A 12 -10.72 16.68 -1.95
N TYR A 13 -9.39 16.62 -2.07
CA TYR A 13 -8.40 17.40 -1.33
C TYR A 13 -7.83 16.82 -0.01
N SER A 14 -6.80 16.00 -0.19
CA SER A 14 -5.55 16.10 0.58
C SER A 14 -5.52 15.57 2.02
N THR A 15 -6.29 14.52 2.33
CA THR A 15 -5.85 13.60 3.38
C THR A 15 -4.79 12.71 2.78
N LYS A 16 -3.52 12.83 3.22
CA LYS A 16 -2.41 11.94 2.81
C LYS A 16 -2.87 10.49 2.90
N ARG A 17 -3.32 9.92 1.78
CA ARG A 17 -3.80 8.55 1.71
C ARG A 17 -2.64 7.71 2.18
N THR A 18 -2.76 7.16 3.38
CA THR A 18 -1.67 6.45 4.07
C THR A 18 -1.84 4.94 3.96
N LYS A 19 -2.91 4.50 3.30
CA LYS A 19 -3.31 3.11 3.17
C LYS A 19 -3.85 2.86 1.76
N LEU A 20 -3.57 1.67 1.25
CA LEU A 20 -4.15 1.13 0.02
C LEU A 20 -5.52 0.55 0.35
N ASN A 21 -6.44 0.55 -0.62
CA ASN A 21 -7.71 -0.18 -0.49
C ASN A 21 -7.50 -1.67 -0.72
N LEU A 22 -8.47 -2.48 -0.30
CA LEU A 22 -8.44 -3.94 -0.47
C LEU A 22 -8.14 -4.38 -1.91
N VAL A 23 -8.67 -3.67 -2.92
CA VAL A 23 -8.41 -3.96 -4.34
C VAL A 23 -6.96 -3.63 -4.73
N GLU A 24 -6.41 -2.52 -4.24
CA GLU A 24 -5.02 -2.13 -4.50
C GLU A 24 -4.04 -3.03 -3.73
N GLU A 25 -4.41 -3.45 -2.52
CA GLU A 25 -3.69 -4.43 -1.70
C GLU A 25 -3.63 -5.79 -2.41
N PHE A 26 -4.74 -6.26 -2.98
CA PHE A 26 -4.79 -7.51 -3.73
C PHE A 26 -3.98 -7.44 -5.03
N GLN A 27 -4.10 -6.34 -5.78
CA GLN A 27 -3.26 -6.13 -6.97
C GLN A 27 -1.77 -6.06 -6.61
N LEU A 28 -1.42 -5.39 -5.52
CA LEU A 28 -0.05 -5.32 -5.03
C LEU A 28 0.45 -6.71 -4.63
N ALA A 29 -0.37 -7.53 -3.96
CA ALA A 29 -0.02 -8.91 -3.63
C ALA A 29 0.24 -9.76 -4.89
N ASN A 30 -0.60 -9.63 -5.92
CA ASN A 30 -0.37 -10.30 -7.20
C ASN A 30 0.91 -9.82 -7.88
N GLU A 31 1.21 -8.52 -7.84
CA GLU A 31 2.47 -8.00 -8.37
C GLU A 31 3.68 -8.39 -7.53
N LEU A 32 3.54 -8.58 -6.21
CA LEU A 32 4.58 -9.11 -5.33
C LEU A 32 4.88 -10.59 -5.60
N ASP A 33 3.90 -11.33 -6.11
CA ASP A 33 4.05 -12.72 -6.55
C ASP A 33 4.68 -12.82 -7.96
N ASP A 34 4.20 -11.99 -8.90
CA ASP A 34 4.71 -11.92 -10.27
C ASP A 34 6.11 -11.29 -10.36
N ARG A 35 6.37 -10.23 -9.58
CA ARG A 35 7.66 -9.54 -9.53
C ARG A 35 8.40 -9.80 -8.24
N ILE A 36 9.64 -10.23 -8.41
CA ILE A 36 10.60 -10.32 -7.31
C ILE A 36 11.12 -8.92 -6.99
N PHE A 37 10.63 -8.33 -5.91
CA PHE A 37 11.22 -7.11 -5.35
C PHE A 37 12.42 -7.47 -4.48
N ALA A 38 13.54 -6.76 -4.65
CA ALA A 38 14.75 -7.05 -3.87
C ALA A 38 14.66 -6.55 -2.42
N SER A 39 13.79 -5.57 -2.14
CA SER A 39 13.67 -4.95 -0.81
C SER A 39 12.35 -4.20 -0.66
N THR A 40 11.92 -4.01 0.58
CA THR A 40 10.74 -3.19 0.93
C THR A 40 10.81 -1.77 0.35
N LYS A 41 12.01 -1.20 0.20
CA LYS A 41 12.20 0.12 -0.43
C LYS A 41 11.76 0.14 -1.90
N GLU A 42 11.98 -0.94 -2.63
CA GLU A 42 11.51 -1.06 -4.01
C GLU A 42 10.00 -1.16 -4.08
N VAL A 43 9.40 -1.94 -3.17
CA VAL A 43 7.94 -2.04 -3.03
C VAL A 43 7.34 -0.67 -2.73
N VAL A 44 7.90 0.09 -1.78
CA VAL A 44 7.46 1.47 -1.49
C VAL A 44 7.54 2.36 -2.72
N ASN A 45 8.64 2.30 -3.47
CA ASN A 45 8.82 3.10 -4.67
C ASN A 45 7.82 2.71 -5.78
N HIS A 46 7.54 1.43 -5.93
CA HIS A 46 6.53 0.92 -6.87
C HIS A 46 5.12 1.38 -6.49
N ILE A 47 4.76 1.26 -5.21
CA ILE A 47 3.48 1.76 -4.69
C ILE A 47 3.35 3.27 -4.93
N PHE A 48 4.41 4.04 -4.67
CA PHE A 48 4.41 5.48 -4.91
C PHE A 48 4.29 5.82 -6.39
N LYS A 49 4.94 5.07 -7.29
CA LYS A 49 4.84 5.29 -8.73
C LYS A 49 3.44 4.97 -9.27
N LYS A 50 2.85 3.85 -8.82
CA LYS A 50 1.58 3.32 -9.33
C LYS A 50 0.36 3.97 -8.69
N TYR A 51 0.32 4.03 -7.36
CA TYR A 51 -0.83 4.50 -6.59
C TYR A 51 -0.65 5.93 -6.06
N LYS A 52 0.52 6.56 -6.27
CA LYS A 52 0.88 7.88 -5.70
C LYS A 52 0.76 7.95 -4.17
N VAL A 53 0.79 6.79 -3.51
CA VAL A 53 0.72 6.65 -2.05
C VAL A 53 2.13 6.60 -1.47
N LYS A 54 2.42 7.49 -0.52
CA LYS A 54 3.73 7.52 0.16
C LYS A 54 3.70 6.64 1.40
N PHE A 55 4.31 5.46 1.30
CA PHE A 55 4.57 4.61 2.46
C PHE A 55 5.96 4.87 3.05
N SER A 56 6.06 4.80 4.38
CA SER A 56 7.35 4.61 5.05
C SER A 56 7.75 3.14 4.99
N ILE A 57 9.05 2.84 5.07
CA ILE A 57 9.58 1.46 5.07
C ILE A 57 8.87 0.60 6.13
N SER A 58 8.73 1.10 7.37
CA SER A 58 8.04 0.39 8.46
C SER A 58 6.56 0.16 8.17
N GLY A 59 5.86 1.15 7.58
CA GLY A 59 4.45 1.03 7.21
C GLY A 59 4.23 0.04 6.06
N CYS A 60 5.15 0.02 5.10
CA CYS A 60 5.14 -0.94 4.02
C CYS A 60 5.47 -2.35 4.52
N ASN A 61 6.39 -2.50 5.48
CA ASN A 61 6.64 -3.79 6.12
C ASN A 61 5.40 -4.32 6.85
N ASN A 62 4.65 -3.44 7.51
CA ASN A 62 3.38 -3.81 8.14
C ASN A 62 2.31 -4.23 7.10
N LEU A 63 2.24 -3.51 5.98
CA LEU A 63 1.38 -3.86 4.84
C LEU A 63 1.74 -5.23 4.29
N LEU A 64 3.02 -5.47 4.02
CA LEU A 64 3.55 -6.74 3.52
C LEU A 64 3.21 -7.89 4.46
N HIS A 65 3.43 -7.72 5.77
CA HIS A 65 3.02 -8.70 6.78
C HIS A 65 1.52 -9.00 6.73
N ARG A 66 0.68 -7.98 6.53
CA ARG A 66 -0.77 -8.11 6.40
C ARG A 66 -1.17 -8.83 5.10
N LEU A 67 -0.39 -8.70 4.03
CA LEU A 67 -0.52 -9.46 2.78
C LEU A 67 0.06 -10.87 2.86
N GLY A 68 0.68 -11.26 3.98
CA GLY A 68 1.36 -12.55 4.14
C GLY A 68 2.78 -12.60 3.56
N PHE A 69 3.29 -11.50 3.02
CA PHE A 69 4.66 -11.39 2.53
C PHE A 69 5.58 -10.92 3.65
N SER A 70 6.58 -11.74 4.00
CA SER A 70 7.60 -11.34 4.97
C SER A 70 8.93 -11.17 4.26
N PHE A 71 9.34 -9.91 4.06
CA PHE A 71 10.70 -9.61 3.62
C PHE A 71 11.64 -9.95 4.76
N LYS A 72 12.15 -11.20 4.76
CA LYS A 72 13.17 -11.63 5.71
C LYS A 72 14.41 -10.79 5.43
N SER A 73 14.57 -9.70 6.21
CA SER A 73 15.84 -9.00 6.30
C SER A 73 16.87 -10.07 6.61
N LYS A 74 17.75 -10.37 5.66
CA LYS A 74 18.88 -11.27 5.89
C LYS A 74 19.74 -10.58 6.95
N ARG A 75 19.43 -10.80 8.23
CA ARG A 75 20.37 -10.54 9.32
C ARG A 75 21.54 -11.47 9.07
N ARG A 76 22.54 -10.95 8.37
CA ARG A 76 23.86 -11.53 8.23
C ARG A 76 24.51 -11.36 9.61
N THR A 77 24.33 -12.35 10.46
CA THR A 77 25.13 -12.51 11.68
C THR A 77 26.48 -13.06 11.24
N TRP A 78 27.55 -12.32 11.50
CA TRP A 78 28.93 -12.80 11.48
C TRP A 78 29.30 -13.24 12.89
#